data_AF-A0A810Q4D2-F1
#
_entry.id   AF-A0A810Q4D2-F1
#
_cell.length_a   1.000
_cell.length_b   1.000
_cell.length_c   1.000
_cell.angle_alpha   90.00
_cell.angle_beta   90.00
_cell.angle_gamma   90.00
#
_symmetry.space_group_name_H-M   'P 1'
#
loop_
_entity.id
_entity.type
_entity.pdbx_description
1 polymer ?
#
loop_
_entity_poly.entity_id
_entity_poly.type
_entity_poly.pdbx_seq_one_letter_code
_entity_poly.pdbx_strand_id
1 'polypeptide(L)'
;MEKFKFDVVAQTLTITAKFAEAMNNPEREEYKLVQKFRADFPALVIMRKTHKSATHYTTKSGEKFNCNQFKNLTYERMEKFLSALPKKESYLREYSFVKDFASAVQHNGYSLVRKWFTAQFPEFRTNPLFYLSHSPEVVNGMTFLDEETKAEKKAS
;
A
#
# COMPACT_ATOMS: atom_id res chain seq x y z
N MET A 1 7.47 -18.25 -24.15
CA MET A 1 8.65 -18.19 -23.29
C MET A 1 8.37 -17.23 -22.14
N GLU A 2 8.38 -17.75 -20.92
CA GLU A 2 8.12 -16.97 -19.70
C GLU A 2 9.25 -15.98 -19.37
N LYS A 3 8.93 -14.90 -18.63
CA LYS A 3 9.93 -13.89 -18.25
C LYS A 3 10.91 -14.46 -17.20
N PHE A 4 12.20 -14.20 -17.38
CA PHE A 4 13.27 -14.50 -16.42
C PHE A 4 14.28 -13.35 -16.38
N LYS A 5 15.11 -13.31 -15.33
CA LYS A 5 16.26 -12.39 -15.22
C LYS A 5 17.48 -13.22 -14.89
N PHE A 6 18.59 -12.98 -15.59
CA PHE A 6 19.87 -13.61 -15.28
C PHE A 6 20.86 -12.54 -14.81
N ASP A 7 21.49 -12.80 -13.66
CA ASP A 7 22.63 -12.04 -13.17
C ASP A 7 23.92 -12.80 -13.52
N VAL A 8 24.72 -12.24 -14.41
CA VAL A 8 25.94 -12.89 -14.94
C VAL A 8 27.03 -12.94 -13.87
N VAL A 9 27.12 -11.92 -13.01
CA VAL A 9 28.17 -11.82 -11.98
C VAL A 9 27.87 -12.80 -10.85
N ALA A 10 26.63 -12.81 -10.38
CA ALA A 10 26.18 -13.73 -9.34
C ALA A 10 25.79 -15.12 -9.87
N GLN A 11 25.88 -15.36 -11.18
CA GLN A 11 25.42 -16.57 -11.86
C GLN A 11 24.03 -17.03 -11.39
N THR A 12 23.11 -16.08 -11.25
CA THR A 12 21.80 -16.33 -10.65
C THR A 12 20.68 -16.13 -11.66
N LEU A 13 19.90 -17.18 -11.91
CA LEU A 13 18.71 -17.15 -12.75
C LEU A 13 17.46 -16.98 -11.89
N THR A 14 16.83 -15.81 -11.98
CA THR A 14 15.54 -15.52 -11.32
C THR A 14 14.38 -15.83 -12.26
N ILE A 15 13.52 -16.77 -11.86
CA ILE A 15 12.39 -17.27 -12.65
C ILE A 15 11.04 -16.99 -11.98
N THR A 16 9.96 -16.93 -12.77
CA THR A 16 8.58 -16.84 -12.24
C THR A 16 8.06 -18.21 -11.82
N ALA A 17 6.93 -18.22 -11.09
CA ALA A 17 6.21 -19.46 -10.77
C ALA A 17 5.83 -20.27 -12.02
N LYS A 18 5.27 -19.60 -13.04
CA LYS A 18 4.89 -20.23 -14.31
C LYS A 18 6.09 -20.80 -15.06
N PHE A 19 7.23 -20.10 -15.02
CA PHE A 19 8.47 -20.61 -15.60
C PHE A 19 8.91 -21.90 -14.88
N ALA A 20 8.87 -21.93 -13.54
CA ALA A 20 9.23 -23.12 -12.76
C ALA A 20 8.30 -24.31 -13.06
N GLU A 21 7.00 -24.06 -13.26
CA GLU A 21 6.05 -25.11 -13.68
C GLU A 21 6.35 -25.61 -15.10
N ALA A 22 6.64 -24.71 -16.03
CA ALA A 22 6.99 -25.06 -17.41
C ALA A 22 8.29 -25.89 -17.50
N MET A 23 9.26 -25.64 -16.61
CA MET A 23 10.49 -26.43 -16.52
C MET A 23 10.25 -27.90 -16.16
N ASN A 24 9.13 -28.27 -15.54
CA ASN A 24 8.86 -29.68 -15.22
C ASN A 24 8.53 -30.52 -16.44
N ASN A 25 8.37 -29.91 -17.63
CA ASN A 25 8.13 -30.62 -18.88
C ASN A 25 9.35 -30.51 -19.82
N PRO A 26 10.01 -31.64 -20.16
CA PRO A 26 11.16 -31.66 -21.06
C PRO A 26 10.93 -31.11 -22.47
N GLU A 27 9.68 -31.11 -22.95
CA GLU A 27 9.33 -30.60 -24.28
C GLU A 27 9.25 -29.06 -24.32
N ARG A 28 9.18 -28.42 -23.15
CA ARG A 28 9.08 -26.96 -23.03
C ARG A 28 10.43 -26.30 -23.25
N GLU A 29 10.38 -25.12 -23.87
CA GLU A 29 11.57 -24.32 -24.16
C GLU A 29 12.26 -23.82 -22.87
N GLU A 30 11.50 -23.63 -21.79
CA GLU A 30 12.00 -23.25 -20.47
C GLU A 30 12.94 -24.30 -19.87
N TYR A 31 12.68 -25.59 -20.08
CA TYR A 31 13.55 -26.69 -19.61
C TYR A 31 14.87 -26.71 -20.38
N LYS A 32 14.79 -26.66 -21.72
CA LYS A 32 15.98 -26.64 -22.60
C LYS A 32 16.87 -25.42 -22.32
N LEU A 33 16.26 -24.27 -22.04
CA LEU A 33 16.98 -23.05 -21.69
C LEU A 33 17.80 -23.25 -20.40
N VAL A 34 17.19 -23.81 -19.35
CA VAL A 34 17.88 -24.03 -18.08
C VAL A 34 18.98 -25.07 -18.21
N GLN A 35 18.81 -26.09 -19.05
CA GLN A 35 19.88 -27.04 -19.34
C GLN A 35 21.11 -26.35 -19.94
N LYS A 36 20.91 -25.42 -20.89
CA LYS A 36 22.01 -24.62 -21.45
C LYS A 36 22.69 -23.75 -20.39
N PHE A 37 21.91 -23.04 -19.57
CA PHE A 37 22.46 -22.25 -18.47
C PHE A 37 23.26 -23.10 -17.47
N ARG A 38 22.84 -24.34 -17.18
CA ARG A 38 23.59 -25.24 -16.30
C ARG A 38 24.89 -25.75 -16.94
N ALA A 39 24.91 -25.92 -18.27
CA ALA A 39 26.11 -26.30 -18.99
C ALA A 39 27.14 -25.15 -19.05
N ASP A 40 26.66 -23.93 -19.34
CA ASP A 40 27.51 -22.75 -19.48
C ASP A 40 27.97 -22.18 -18.13
N PHE A 41 27.14 -22.32 -17.09
CA PHE A 41 27.40 -21.82 -15.74
C PHE A 41 27.23 -22.95 -14.70
N PRO A 42 28.28 -23.74 -14.42
CA PRO A 42 28.18 -24.88 -13.51
C PRO A 42 27.78 -24.51 -12.07
N ALA A 43 28.06 -23.28 -11.63
CA ALA A 43 27.67 -22.75 -10.32
C ALA A 43 26.35 -21.96 -10.34
N LEU A 44 25.52 -22.16 -11.37
CA LEU A 44 24.22 -21.50 -11.53
C LEU A 44 23.28 -21.71 -10.32
N VAL A 45 22.79 -20.62 -9.76
CA VAL A 45 21.72 -20.63 -8.73
C VAL A 45 20.39 -20.24 -9.37
N ILE A 46 19.35 -21.05 -9.18
CA ILE A 46 18.00 -20.73 -9.67
C ILE A 46 17.15 -20.22 -8.51
N MET A 47 16.70 -18.97 -8.60
CA MET A 47 15.85 -18.33 -7.61
C MET A 47 14.43 -18.15 -8.15
N ARG A 48 13.43 -18.50 -7.36
CA ARG A 48 12.03 -18.22 -7.69
C ARG A 48 11.65 -16.83 -7.19
N LYS A 49 11.05 -16.02 -8.05
CA LYS A 49 10.46 -14.74 -7.64
C LYS A 49 9.22 -15.01 -6.79
N THR A 50 9.31 -14.71 -5.50
CA THR A 50 8.26 -15.06 -4.53
C THR A 50 7.00 -14.20 -4.66
N HIS A 51 7.12 -12.94 -5.13
CA HIS A 51 5.95 -12.07 -5.31
C HIS A 51 6.05 -11.18 -6.55
N LYS A 52 4.92 -11.03 -7.25
CA LYS A 52 4.71 -9.95 -8.22
C LYS A 52 4.21 -8.74 -7.43
N SER A 53 4.85 -7.58 -7.58
CA SER A 53 4.30 -6.33 -7.06
C SER A 53 2.90 -6.13 -7.65
N ALA A 54 1.92 -5.88 -6.78
CA ALA A 54 0.54 -5.67 -7.21
C ALA A 54 0.49 -4.54 -8.24
N THR A 55 -0.07 -4.82 -9.42
CA THR A 55 -0.21 -3.83 -10.51
C THR A 55 -1.45 -2.96 -10.31
N HIS A 56 -2.42 -3.47 -9.54
CA HIS A 56 -3.62 -2.75 -9.13
C HIS A 56 -3.96 -3.13 -7.68
N TYR A 57 -4.60 -2.22 -6.97
CA TYR A 57 -5.09 -2.39 -5.61
C TYR A 57 -6.61 -2.28 -5.65
N THR A 58 -7.30 -3.26 -5.06
CA THR A 58 -8.77 -3.22 -4.93
C THR A 58 -9.11 -2.98 -3.47
N THR A 59 -9.96 -2.00 -3.18
CA THR A 59 -10.46 -1.74 -1.82
C THR A 59 -11.48 -2.79 -1.41
N LYS A 60 -11.86 -2.82 -0.13
CA LYS A 60 -12.98 -3.65 0.35
C LYS A 60 -14.31 -3.24 -0.28
N SER A 61 -14.45 -1.98 -0.72
CA SER A 61 -15.60 -1.44 -1.43
C SER A 61 -15.59 -1.74 -2.93
N GLY A 62 -14.55 -2.38 -3.48
CA GLY A 62 -14.46 -2.76 -4.89
C GLY A 62 -13.81 -1.73 -5.82
N GLU A 63 -13.35 -0.60 -5.29
CA GLU A 63 -12.68 0.44 -6.06
C GLU A 63 -11.27 0.02 -6.46
N LYS A 64 -10.89 0.27 -7.71
CA LYS A 64 -9.60 -0.12 -8.27
C LYS A 64 -8.67 1.08 -8.39
N PHE A 65 -7.48 0.95 -7.81
CA PHE A 65 -6.42 1.94 -7.86
C PHE A 65 -5.19 1.36 -8.57
N ASN A 66 -4.55 2.17 -9.42
CA ASN A 66 -3.29 1.80 -10.09
C ASN A 66 -2.08 1.76 -9.14
N CYS A 67 -2.24 2.30 -7.93
CA CYS A 67 -1.24 2.29 -6.88
C CYS A 67 -1.90 2.04 -5.52
N ASN A 68 -1.10 1.79 -4.47
CA ASN A 68 -1.65 1.67 -3.11
C ASN A 68 -2.47 2.94 -2.81
N GLN A 69 -3.74 2.77 -2.45
CA GLN A 69 -4.68 3.86 -2.18
C GLN A 69 -4.15 4.86 -1.15
N PHE A 70 -3.24 4.46 -0.26
CA PHE A 70 -2.64 5.31 0.77
C PHE A 70 -1.24 5.82 0.42
N LYS A 71 -0.72 5.50 -0.78
CA LYS A 71 0.59 5.95 -1.22
C LYS A 71 0.66 7.48 -1.16
N ASN A 72 1.74 7.99 -0.56
CA ASN A 72 2.03 9.41 -0.36
C ASN A 72 1.11 10.19 0.59
N LEU A 73 0.20 9.56 1.33
CA LEU A 73 -0.61 10.27 2.34
C LEU A 73 0.13 10.36 3.67
N THR A 74 1.25 11.07 3.71
CA THR A 74 2.02 11.28 4.95
C THR A 74 1.35 12.33 5.82
N TYR A 75 1.75 12.43 7.10
CA TYR A 75 1.31 13.50 7.99
C TYR A 75 1.51 14.89 7.38
N GLU A 76 2.70 15.14 6.83
CA GLU A 76 3.02 16.41 6.18
C GLU A 76 2.04 16.74 5.04
N ARG A 77 1.64 15.74 4.26
CA ARG A 77 0.67 15.95 3.17
C ARG A 77 -0.74 16.20 3.69
N MET A 78 -1.16 15.50 4.75
CA MET A 78 -2.44 15.76 5.41
C MET A 78 -2.47 17.19 5.97
N GLU A 79 -1.43 17.59 6.68
CA GLU A 79 -1.30 18.94 7.28
C GLU A 79 -1.29 20.05 6.22
N LYS A 80 -0.54 19.87 5.12
CA LYS A 80 -0.53 20.79 3.97
C LYS A 80 -1.91 20.91 3.31
N PHE A 81 -2.64 19.81 3.22
CA PHE A 81 -4.00 19.84 2.70
C PHE A 81 -4.93 20.62 3.64
N LEU A 82 -4.91 20.30 4.94
CA LEU A 82 -5.73 20.96 5.95
C LEU A 82 -5.49 22.46 6.02
N SER A 83 -4.23 22.90 5.91
CA SER A 83 -3.87 24.32 5.98
C SER A 83 -4.35 25.14 4.78
N ALA A 84 -4.64 24.48 3.65
CA ALA A 84 -5.17 25.11 2.44
C ALA A 84 -6.71 25.26 2.44
N LEU A 85 -7.41 24.69 3.43
CA LEU A 85 -8.88 24.72 3.48
C LEU A 85 -9.44 25.98 4.16
N PRO A 86 -10.68 26.40 3.81
CA PRO A 86 -11.33 27.54 4.46
C PRO A 86 -11.53 27.39 5.98
N LYS A 87 -11.82 26.18 6.48
CA LYS A 87 -11.98 25.86 7.92
C LYS A 87 -10.73 25.24 8.56
N LYS A 88 -9.54 25.64 8.10
CA LYS A 88 -8.25 25.02 8.51
C LYS A 88 -8.05 24.91 10.01
N GLU A 89 -8.41 25.92 10.80
CA GLU A 89 -8.14 25.96 12.25
C GLU A 89 -8.88 24.85 12.99
N SER A 90 -10.15 24.62 12.64
CA SER A 90 -10.96 23.58 13.25
C SER A 90 -10.46 22.19 12.84
N TYR A 91 -10.13 21.98 11.56
CA TYR A 91 -9.60 20.69 11.12
C TYR A 91 -8.23 20.37 11.70
N LEU A 92 -7.33 21.36 11.76
CA LEU A 92 -5.99 21.17 12.34
C LEU A 92 -6.07 20.87 13.84
N ARG A 93 -7.02 21.48 14.56
CA ARG A 93 -7.23 21.20 15.99
C ARG A 93 -7.58 19.73 16.23
N GLU A 94 -8.61 19.23 15.56
CA GLU A 94 -9.05 17.84 15.73
C GLU A 94 -8.01 16.85 15.20
N TYR A 95 -7.37 17.17 14.07
CA TYR A 95 -6.27 16.37 13.54
C TYR A 95 -5.10 16.24 14.52
N SER A 96 -4.66 17.35 15.12
CA SER A 96 -3.57 17.33 16.11
C SER A 96 -3.97 16.54 17.34
N PHE A 97 -5.20 16.68 17.84
CA PHE A 97 -5.70 15.89 18.96
C PHE A 97 -5.63 14.38 18.69
N VAL A 98 -6.12 13.92 17.53
CA VAL A 98 -6.06 12.51 17.15
C VAL A 98 -4.61 12.05 16.97
N LYS A 99 -3.75 12.88 16.36
CA LYS A 99 -2.33 12.57 16.15
C LYS A 99 -1.56 12.43 17.46
N ASP A 100 -1.76 13.34 18.41
CA ASP A 100 -1.09 13.33 19.70
C ASP A 100 -1.54 12.11 20.52
N PHE A 101 -2.84 11.84 20.58
CA PHE A 101 -3.37 10.64 21.23
C PHE A 101 -2.81 9.36 20.59
N ALA A 102 -2.86 9.26 19.26
CA ALA A 102 -2.37 8.09 18.53
C ALA A 102 -0.88 7.84 18.77
N SER A 103 -0.08 8.91 18.89
CA SER A 103 1.35 8.82 19.18
C SER A 103 1.65 8.33 20.59
N ALA A 104 0.78 8.62 21.56
CA ALA A 104 0.96 8.22 22.95
C ALA A 104 0.54 6.76 23.22
N VAL A 105 -0.44 6.23 22.47
CA VAL A 105 -1.11 4.96 22.82
C VAL A 105 -0.74 3.80 21.90
N GLN A 106 -0.48 4.04 20.61
CA GLN A 106 -0.35 2.95 19.63
C GLN A 106 1.01 2.92 18.93
N HIS A 107 1.60 1.72 18.80
CA HIS A 107 2.78 1.49 17.95
C HIS A 107 2.53 1.83 16.46
N ASN A 108 1.26 1.86 16.03
CA ASN A 108 0.86 2.22 14.66
C ASN A 108 -0.09 3.44 14.62
N GLY A 109 0.25 4.51 15.33
CA GLY A 109 -0.57 5.72 15.43
C GLY A 109 -0.95 6.36 14.08
N TYR A 110 -0.12 6.18 13.05
CA TYR A 110 -0.43 6.66 11.69
C TYR A 110 -1.71 6.03 11.13
N SER A 111 -1.97 4.76 11.41
CA SER A 111 -3.18 4.09 10.91
C SER A 111 -4.46 4.74 11.45
N LEU A 112 -4.45 5.19 12.71
CA LEU A 112 -5.58 5.84 13.38
C LEU A 112 -5.83 7.24 12.81
N VAL A 113 -4.77 8.05 12.71
CA VAL A 113 -4.85 9.38 12.09
C VAL A 113 -5.34 9.30 10.65
N ARG A 114 -4.86 8.29 9.90
CA ARG A 114 -5.30 8.07 8.53
C ARG A 114 -6.79 7.74 8.45
N LYS A 115 -7.32 6.90 9.36
CA LYS A 115 -8.75 6.58 9.41
C LYS A 115 -9.58 7.84 9.66
N TRP A 116 -9.19 8.64 10.64
CA TRP A 116 -9.85 9.92 10.92
C TRP A 116 -9.84 10.84 9.69
N PHE A 117 -8.70 11.00 9.04
CA PHE A 117 -8.57 11.83 7.85
C PHE A 117 -9.48 11.36 6.71
N THR A 118 -9.56 10.05 6.46
CA THR A 118 -10.46 9.50 5.44
C THR A 118 -11.94 9.60 5.81
N ALA A 119 -12.29 9.57 7.09
CA ALA A 119 -13.65 9.80 7.56
C ALA A 119 -14.05 11.27 7.41
N GLN A 120 -13.13 12.19 7.70
CA GLN A 120 -13.34 13.63 7.54
C GLN A 120 -13.42 14.06 6.07
N PHE A 121 -12.63 13.45 5.19
CA PHE A 121 -12.53 13.80 3.77
C PHE A 121 -12.70 12.56 2.85
N PRO A 122 -13.92 12.01 2.74
CA PRO A 122 -14.17 10.81 1.94
C PRO A 122 -13.83 10.99 0.44
N GLU A 123 -14.07 12.19 -0.12
CA GLU A 123 -13.81 12.53 -1.52
C GLU A 123 -12.36 12.95 -1.79
N PHE A 124 -11.47 12.90 -0.79
CA PHE A 124 -10.09 13.40 -0.97
C PHE A 124 -9.34 12.68 -2.10
N ARG A 125 -9.68 11.41 -2.36
CA ARG A 125 -9.01 10.58 -3.37
C ARG A 125 -9.59 10.71 -4.77
N THR A 126 -10.89 10.93 -4.87
CA THR A 126 -11.65 11.06 -6.11
C THR A 126 -11.62 12.49 -6.61
N ASN A 127 -11.86 13.45 -5.72
CA ASN A 127 -11.94 14.88 -6.04
C ASN A 127 -11.47 15.76 -4.86
N PRO A 128 -10.15 15.93 -4.65
CA PRO A 128 -9.64 16.76 -3.55
C PRO A 128 -10.02 18.24 -3.67
N LEU A 129 -10.31 18.73 -4.89
CA LEU A 129 -10.71 20.12 -5.13
C LEU A 129 -12.13 20.42 -4.65
N PHE A 130 -12.95 19.38 -4.42
CA PHE A 130 -14.28 19.49 -3.83
C PHE A 130 -14.25 20.32 -2.53
N TYR A 131 -13.21 20.15 -1.72
CA TYR A 131 -13.09 20.78 -0.40
C TYR A 131 -12.70 22.25 -0.41
N LEU A 132 -12.33 22.81 -1.56
CA LEU A 132 -12.09 24.26 -1.68
C LEU A 132 -13.40 25.06 -1.62
N SER A 133 -14.50 24.45 -2.08
CA SER A 133 -15.83 25.07 -2.11
C SER A 133 -16.79 24.46 -1.09
N HIS A 134 -16.52 23.22 -0.63
CA HIS A 134 -17.36 22.49 0.31
C HIS A 134 -16.59 22.22 1.60
N SER A 135 -17.05 22.79 2.71
CA SER A 135 -16.41 22.61 4.02
C SER A 135 -17.25 21.69 4.90
N PRO A 136 -17.02 20.36 4.88
CA PRO A 136 -17.79 19.40 5.67
C PRO A 136 -17.73 19.75 7.16
N GLU A 137 -18.72 19.28 7.92
CA GLU A 137 -18.67 19.39 9.37
C GLU A 137 -17.46 18.65 9.93
N VAL A 138 -16.90 19.20 11.00
CA VAL A 138 -15.67 18.69 11.58
C VAL A 138 -15.99 17.45 12.40
N VAL A 139 -15.37 16.32 12.06
CA VAL A 139 -15.43 15.07 12.79
C VAL A 139 -14.64 15.25 14.09
N ASN A 140 -15.36 15.24 15.21
CA ASN A 140 -14.75 15.40 16.52
C ASN A 140 -13.84 14.21 16.85
N GLY A 141 -12.56 14.49 17.14
CA GLY A 141 -11.54 13.49 17.37
C GLY A 141 -11.83 12.61 18.58
N MET A 142 -12.42 13.16 19.66
CA MET A 142 -12.76 12.38 20.85
C MET A 142 -13.84 11.35 20.54
N THR A 143 -14.94 11.77 19.90
CA THR A 143 -16.02 10.84 19.50
C THR A 143 -15.52 9.75 18.56
N PHE A 144 -14.65 10.11 17.60
CA PHE A 144 -14.04 9.16 16.68
C PHE A 144 -13.18 8.11 17.40
N LEU A 145 -12.35 8.55 18.35
CA LEU A 145 -11.49 7.64 19.13
C LEU A 145 -12.32 6.71 20.03
N ASP A 146 -13.40 7.21 20.63
CA ASP A 146 -14.31 6.39 21.43
C ASP A 146 -14.99 5.29 20.60
N GLU A 147 -15.35 5.60 19.35
CA GLU A 147 -15.91 4.62 18.42
C GLU A 147 -14.86 3.57 18.01
N GLU A 148 -13.63 3.99 17.68
CA GLU A 148 -12.54 3.08 17.32
C GLU A 148 -12.16 2.14 18.47
N THR A 149 -12.09 2.63 19.72
CA THR A 149 -11.80 1.78 20.88
C THR A 149 -12.90 0.75 21.15
N LYS A 150 -14.18 1.11 20.92
CA LYS A 150 -15.31 0.16 21.00
C LYS A 150 -15.26 -0.88 19.89
N ALA A 151 -14.87 -0.48 18.67
CA ALA A 151 -14.72 -1.39 17.53
C ALA A 151 -13.59 -2.41 17.74
N GLU A 152 -12.46 -1.98 18.31
CA GLU A 152 -11.34 -2.88 18.64
C GLU A 152 -11.73 -3.92 19.71
N LYS A 153 -12.48 -3.52 20.75
CA LYS A 153 -12.96 -4.44 21.79
C LYS A 153 -13.96 -5.49 21.29
N LYS A 154 -14.69 -5.21 20.21
CA LYS A 154 -15.67 -6.13 19.61
C LYS A 154 -15.04 -7.12 18.62
N ALA A 155 -13.85 -6.81 18.11
CA ALA A 155 -13.12 -7.64 17.16
C ALA A 155 -12.13 -8.62 17.82
N SER A 156 -11.95 -8.52 19.14
CA SER A 156 -11.10 -9.39 19.96
C SER A 156 -11.92 -10.38 20.77
#